data_AF-A0AAD2CJW2-F1
#
_entry.id   AF-A0AAD2CJW2-F1
#
_cell.length_a   1.000
_cell.length_b   1.000
_cell.length_c   1.000
_cell.angle_alpha   90.00
_cell.angle_beta   90.00
_cell.angle_gamma   90.00
#
_symmetry.space_group_name_H-M   'P 1'
#
loop_
_entity.id
_entity.type
_entity.pdbx_description
1 polymer ?
#
loop_
_entity_poly.entity_id
_entity_poly.type
_entity_poly.pdbx_seq_one_letter_code
_entity_poly.pdbx_strand_id
1 'polypeptide(L)'
;MAKKQRQKKGEQSKRKGKVVEIEELSLSHSIITAGSETAGSILSTDSWAGDNDDFDQADDGVTRTSEERERKLQDAFAMVEDYCSEKRSTRRESILRKWYTALTQYTSGSYETVECKLSDITRGCQFSIRSGSPSEQYAACRVLETVAVLLADESFFGQTYQTLLSTTRSTHRAIPVRIAALRAIGMAIFIGVDDDFIVQEVLDLCEALARSEYRGEKVASGLRAAALTVWSVLATTLHEFYISGADDVSTGRGL
;
A
#
# COMPACT_ATOMS: atom_id res chain seq x y z
N MET A 1 -23.12 -58.14 -19.87
CA MET A 1 -24.47 -58.27 -20.48
C MET A 1 -25.47 -57.87 -19.39
N ALA A 2 -26.40 -56.92 -19.49
CA ALA A 2 -27.11 -56.31 -20.59
C ALA A 2 -27.41 -54.82 -20.31
N LYS A 3 -27.61 -54.07 -21.40
CA LYS A 3 -27.94 -52.63 -21.48
C LYS A 3 -29.38 -52.34 -21.01
N LYS A 4 -29.64 -51.16 -20.44
CA LYS A 4 -30.91 -50.45 -20.66
C LYS A 4 -30.79 -48.94 -20.56
N GLN A 5 -30.94 -48.30 -21.71
CA GLN A 5 -31.13 -46.86 -21.93
C GLN A 5 -32.60 -46.47 -21.67
N ARG A 6 -32.84 -45.26 -21.17
CA ARG A 6 -34.11 -44.51 -21.26
C ARG A 6 -33.74 -43.03 -21.40
N GLN A 7 -33.77 -42.49 -22.63
CA GLN A 7 -34.86 -41.78 -23.32
C GLN A 7 -35.06 -40.31 -22.89
N LYS A 8 -34.78 -39.44 -23.88
CA LYS A 8 -35.01 -38.00 -23.98
C LYS A 8 -36.50 -37.67 -24.21
N LYS A 9 -36.97 -36.57 -23.61
CA LYS A 9 -37.99 -35.60 -24.09
C LYS A 9 -37.63 -34.27 -23.38
N GLY A 10 -37.44 -33.10 -23.99
CA GLY A 10 -37.84 -32.62 -25.30
C GLY A 10 -39.06 -31.71 -25.15
N GLU A 11 -38.88 -30.46 -24.72
CA GLU A 11 -39.92 -29.43 -24.82
C GLU A 11 -39.30 -28.05 -25.08
N GLN A 12 -39.43 -27.60 -26.32
CA GLN A 12 -39.19 -26.23 -26.78
C GLN A 12 -40.51 -25.46 -26.66
N SER A 13 -40.49 -24.26 -26.08
CA SER A 13 -41.56 -23.28 -26.25
C SER A 13 -41.03 -21.98 -26.84
N LYS A 14 -41.79 -21.47 -27.81
CA LYS A 14 -41.47 -20.41 -28.77
C LYS A 14 -41.94 -19.03 -28.29
N ARG A 15 -41.10 -18.04 -28.62
CA ARG A 15 -41.40 -16.70 -29.20
C ARG A 15 -42.39 -15.76 -28.46
N LYS A 16 -41.95 -14.52 -28.25
CA LYS A 16 -42.33 -13.37 -29.11
C LYS A 16 -41.47 -12.14 -28.81
N GLY A 17 -40.83 -11.61 -29.85
CA GLY A 17 -40.22 -10.29 -29.84
C GLY A 17 -41.27 -9.20 -30.01
N LYS A 18 -40.98 -8.03 -29.46
CA LYS A 18 -41.67 -6.78 -29.75
C LYS A 18 -40.61 -5.74 -30.10
N VAL A 19 -40.62 -5.33 -31.36
CA VAL A 19 -39.92 -4.16 -31.91
C VAL A 19 -40.88 -2.98 -31.75
N VAL A 20 -40.41 -1.89 -31.16
CA VAL A 20 -41.00 -0.53 -31.24
C VAL A 20 -39.78 0.40 -31.20
N GLU A 21 -39.32 0.84 -32.37
CA GLU A 21 -39.55 2.17 -32.96
C GLU A 21 -38.86 3.30 -32.19
N ILE A 22 -37.92 3.92 -32.90
CA ILE A 22 -37.07 5.04 -32.53
C ILE A 22 -37.88 6.31 -32.79
N GLU A 23 -38.11 7.12 -31.77
CA GLU A 23 -38.43 8.54 -31.94
C GLU A 23 -37.32 9.38 -31.30
N GLU A 24 -36.71 10.20 -32.15
CA GLU A 24 -35.75 11.24 -31.83
C GLU A 24 -36.47 12.53 -31.41
N LEU A 25 -35.76 13.33 -30.60
CA LEU A 25 -35.98 14.75 -30.24
C LEU A 25 -36.95 15.06 -29.07
N SER A 26 -36.39 15.46 -27.93
CA SER A 26 -36.21 16.90 -27.67
C SER A 26 -35.31 17.16 -26.47
N LEU A 27 -34.36 18.08 -26.65
CA LEU A 27 -33.63 18.75 -25.59
C LEU A 27 -34.58 19.72 -24.86
N SER A 28 -34.75 19.53 -23.55
CA SER A 28 -35.02 20.66 -22.66
C SER A 28 -34.47 20.38 -21.27
N HIS A 29 -33.76 21.38 -20.75
CA HIS A 29 -33.21 21.42 -19.40
C HIS A 29 -34.30 21.29 -18.35
N SER A 30 -34.07 20.43 -17.36
CA SER A 30 -34.58 20.65 -16.01
C SER A 30 -33.66 19.95 -15.01
N ILE A 31 -32.98 20.81 -14.25
CA ILE A 31 -32.25 20.54 -13.03
C ILE A 31 -33.15 19.78 -12.06
N ILE A 32 -32.76 18.57 -11.68
CA ILE A 32 -33.26 17.90 -10.48
C ILE A 32 -32.06 17.34 -9.70
N THR A 33 -31.80 18.04 -8.61
CA THR A 33 -31.07 17.66 -7.41
C THR A 33 -31.58 16.33 -6.85
N ALA A 34 -30.68 15.37 -6.60
CA ALA A 34 -30.66 14.41 -5.50
C ALA A 34 -29.98 13.10 -5.93
N GLY A 35 -28.84 12.81 -5.32
CA GLY A 35 -28.10 11.57 -5.52
C GLY A 35 -26.75 11.68 -4.84
N SER A 36 -26.79 11.74 -3.51
CA SER A 36 -25.63 11.73 -2.62
C SER A 36 -24.74 10.52 -2.89
N GLU A 37 -23.84 10.62 -3.85
CA GLU A 37 -22.68 9.73 -3.93
C GLU A 37 -21.69 10.23 -2.88
N THR A 38 -21.53 9.40 -1.85
CA THR A 38 -20.54 9.53 -0.78
C THR A 38 -19.18 9.90 -1.38
N ALA A 39 -18.90 11.21 -1.34
CA ALA A 39 -17.56 11.74 -1.48
C ALA A 39 -16.65 10.92 -0.57
N GLY A 40 -15.53 10.48 -1.15
CA GLY A 40 -14.61 9.56 -0.53
C GLY A 40 -14.33 9.96 0.92
N SER A 41 -14.71 9.07 1.82
CA SER A 41 -14.04 8.96 3.11
C SER A 41 -12.59 8.59 2.79
N ILE A 42 -11.80 9.63 2.55
CA ILE A 42 -10.37 9.61 2.82
C ILE A 42 -10.32 9.13 4.27
N LEU A 43 -9.99 7.86 4.47
CA LEU A 43 -9.80 7.29 5.80
C LEU A 43 -8.94 8.29 6.56
N SER A 44 -9.51 8.95 7.56
CA SER A 44 -8.79 9.87 8.44
C SER A 44 -7.56 9.13 8.95
N THR A 45 -6.40 9.52 8.44
CA THR A 45 -5.09 9.20 9.02
C THR A 45 -5.02 9.63 10.48
N ASP A 46 -5.95 10.49 10.93
CA ASP A 46 -6.09 10.99 12.30
C ASP A 46 -6.51 9.90 13.30
N SER A 47 -7.12 8.79 12.85
CA SER A 47 -7.45 7.67 13.76
C SER A 47 -6.21 6.88 14.23
N TRP A 48 -5.02 7.21 13.74
CA TRP A 48 -3.75 6.58 14.13
C TRP A 48 -2.93 7.41 15.13
N ALA A 49 -3.22 8.70 15.29
CA ALA A 49 -2.63 9.54 16.31
C ALA A 49 -3.49 9.39 17.58
N GLY A 50 -3.12 8.48 18.48
CA GLY A 50 -3.78 8.36 19.77
C GLY A 50 -3.62 9.64 20.61
N ASP A 51 -4.61 9.88 21.48
CA ASP A 51 -4.61 10.88 22.56
C ASP A 51 -3.22 11.04 23.17
N ASN A 52 -2.59 12.18 22.92
CA ASN A 52 -1.35 12.61 23.58
C ASN A 52 -1.63 13.93 24.32
N ASP A 53 -2.48 13.84 25.36
CA ASP A 53 -2.61 14.89 26.37
C ASP A 53 -1.46 14.75 27.37
N ASP A 54 -0.30 15.33 27.08
CA ASP A 54 0.61 16.00 28.05
C ASP A 54 1.92 16.36 27.34
N PHE A 55 2.08 17.64 26.98
CA PHE A 55 3.41 18.16 26.66
C PHE A 55 3.51 19.65 26.99
N ASP A 56 3.82 19.94 28.25
CA ASP A 56 4.39 21.24 28.66
C ASP A 56 5.24 21.06 29.92
N GLN A 57 6.58 20.97 29.78
CA GLN A 57 7.55 21.66 30.65
C GLN A 57 9.03 21.44 30.27
N ALA A 58 9.83 22.46 30.60
CA ALA A 58 11.06 22.88 29.96
C ALA A 58 12.38 22.26 30.49
N ASP A 59 13.32 22.12 29.56
CA ASP A 59 14.77 22.43 29.60
C ASP A 59 15.74 21.71 30.57
N ASP A 60 15.27 20.84 31.46
CA ASP A 60 16.10 19.80 32.14
C ASP A 60 15.66 18.37 31.75
N GLY A 61 14.77 18.30 30.74
CA GLY A 61 13.99 17.14 30.33
C GLY A 61 14.48 16.42 29.07
N VAL A 62 15.48 16.91 28.34
CA VAL A 62 15.88 16.33 27.04
C VAL A 62 16.48 14.91 27.19
N THR A 63 17.34 14.69 28.20
CA THR A 63 17.91 13.36 28.48
C THR A 63 16.89 12.40 29.08
N ARG A 64 16.06 12.85 30.03
CA ARG A 64 14.96 12.04 30.59
C ARG A 64 13.93 11.64 29.53
N THR A 65 13.61 12.56 28.62
CA THR A 65 12.70 12.26 27.51
C THR A 65 13.35 11.34 26.48
N SER A 66 14.67 11.41 26.25
CA SER A 66 15.38 10.47 25.39
C SER A 66 15.42 9.05 25.96
N GLU A 67 15.77 8.89 27.24
CA GLU A 67 15.78 7.58 27.91
C GLU A 67 14.38 6.97 27.99
N GLU A 68 13.36 7.79 28.23
CA GLU A 68 11.97 7.34 28.24
C GLU A 68 11.48 6.91 26.86
N ARG A 69 11.85 7.64 25.80
CA ARG A 69 11.57 7.24 24.41
C ARG A 69 12.25 5.92 24.06
N GLU A 70 13.52 5.76 24.41
CA GLU A 70 14.26 4.51 24.20
C GLU A 70 13.60 3.35 24.95
N ARG A 71 13.19 3.55 26.21
CA ARG A 71 12.45 2.53 26.96
C ARG A 71 11.12 2.16 26.25
N LYS A 72 10.35 3.15 25.79
CA LYS A 72 9.09 2.91 25.06
C LYS A 72 9.33 2.16 23.74
N LEU A 73 10.44 2.42 23.05
CA LEU A 73 10.85 1.71 21.85
C LEU A 73 11.19 0.24 22.17
N GLN A 74 11.99 0.00 23.22
CA GLN A 74 12.35 -1.33 23.67
C GLN A 74 11.12 -2.13 24.13
N ASP A 75 10.20 -1.52 24.89
CA ASP A 75 8.95 -2.14 25.32
C ASP A 75 8.08 -2.56 24.12
N ALA A 76 8.05 -1.74 23.07
CA ALA A 76 7.33 -2.08 21.84
C ALA A 76 7.97 -3.27 21.10
N PHE A 77 9.31 -3.36 21.09
CA PHE A 77 10.02 -4.46 20.42
C PHE A 77 10.17 -5.72 21.28
N ALA A 78 9.97 -5.65 22.59
CA ALA A 78 9.83 -6.83 23.43
C ALA A 78 8.65 -7.71 22.96
N MET A 79 7.63 -7.13 22.34
CA MET A 79 6.50 -7.86 21.76
C MET A 79 6.81 -8.58 20.44
N VAL A 80 8.04 -8.54 19.92
CA VAL A 80 8.44 -9.28 18.69
C VAL A 80 8.32 -10.79 18.87
N GLU A 81 8.70 -11.31 20.03
CA GLU A 81 8.58 -12.74 20.33
C GLU A 81 7.11 -13.17 20.46
N ASP A 82 6.31 -12.34 21.14
CA ASP A 82 4.86 -12.51 21.24
C ASP A 82 4.20 -12.53 19.86
N TYR A 83 4.62 -11.62 18.97
CA TYR A 83 4.09 -11.54 17.62
C TYR A 83 4.32 -12.83 16.82
N CYS A 84 5.53 -13.39 16.88
CA CYS A 84 5.90 -14.61 16.15
C CYS A 84 5.09 -15.83 16.57
N SER A 85 4.61 -15.88 17.82
CA SER A 85 3.79 -16.97 18.34
C SER A 85 2.28 -16.71 18.26
N GLU A 86 1.86 -15.48 17.97
CA GLU A 86 0.46 -15.07 18.01
C GLU A 86 -0.34 -15.54 16.78
N LYS A 87 -1.45 -16.23 17.04
CA LYS A 87 -2.32 -16.81 16.01
C LYS A 87 -3.48 -15.89 15.62
N ARG A 88 -3.91 -14.99 16.51
CA ARG A 88 -5.05 -14.09 16.30
C ARG A 88 -4.63 -12.86 15.48
N SER A 89 -5.24 -12.71 14.31
CA SER A 89 -5.02 -11.57 13.40
C SER A 89 -5.19 -10.20 14.07
N THR A 90 -6.25 -10.03 14.88
CA THR A 90 -6.53 -8.77 15.57
C THR A 90 -5.46 -8.38 16.60
N ARG A 91 -4.82 -9.37 17.24
CA ARG A 91 -3.72 -9.12 18.18
C ARG A 91 -2.40 -8.86 17.46
N ARG A 92 -2.13 -9.55 16.35
CA ARG A 92 -0.98 -9.21 15.49
C ARG A 92 -1.10 -7.79 14.92
N GLU A 93 -2.29 -7.40 14.49
CA GLU A 93 -2.57 -6.03 14.04
C GLU A 93 -2.28 -5.00 15.14
N SER A 94 -2.74 -5.22 16.37
CA SER A 94 -2.49 -4.26 17.45
C SER A 94 -1.01 -4.14 17.81
N ILE A 95 -0.24 -5.23 17.72
CA ILE A 95 1.22 -5.21 17.88
C ILE A 95 1.88 -4.41 16.76
N LEU A 96 1.50 -4.64 15.49
CA LEU A 96 2.03 -3.88 14.34
C LEU A 96 1.77 -2.38 14.47
N ARG A 97 0.59 -1.99 14.95
CA ARG A 97 0.25 -0.58 15.21
C ARG A 97 1.16 0.02 16.29
N LYS A 98 1.43 -0.72 17.37
CA LYS A 98 2.38 -0.29 18.41
C LYS A 98 3.81 -0.15 17.86
N TRP A 99 4.25 -1.08 17.00
CA TRP A 99 5.55 -0.95 16.32
C TRP A 99 5.60 0.29 15.44
N TYR A 100 4.56 0.55 14.64
CA TYR A 100 4.49 1.75 13.82
C TYR A 100 4.56 3.03 14.66
N THR A 101 3.80 3.12 15.76
CA THR A 101 3.86 4.26 16.68
C THR A 101 5.26 4.41 17.28
N ALA A 102 5.86 3.32 17.74
CA ALA A 102 7.20 3.36 18.30
C ALA A 102 8.26 3.79 17.29
N LEU A 103 8.20 3.26 16.08
CA LEU A 103 9.10 3.59 14.97
C LEU A 103 8.97 5.06 14.53
N THR A 104 7.78 5.65 14.60
CA THR A 104 7.54 7.03 14.16
C THR A 104 7.76 8.07 15.25
N GLN A 105 7.61 7.71 16.53
CA GLN A 105 7.62 8.67 17.64
C GLN A 105 8.86 8.56 18.54
N TYR A 106 9.49 7.38 18.62
CA TYR A 106 10.48 7.09 19.67
C TYR A 106 11.89 6.74 19.15
N THR A 107 12.09 6.68 17.83
CA THR A 107 13.36 6.29 17.19
C THR A 107 14.42 7.40 17.13
N SER A 108 14.15 8.59 17.68
CA SER A 108 15.09 9.72 17.61
C SER A 108 16.43 9.39 18.29
N GLY A 109 17.44 9.05 17.49
CA GLY A 109 18.84 8.89 17.94
C GLY A 109 19.28 7.47 18.28
N SER A 110 18.40 6.47 18.22
CA SER A 110 18.71 5.06 18.55
C SER A 110 18.25 4.12 17.43
N TYR A 111 19.02 4.12 16.35
CA TYR A 111 18.80 3.24 15.20
C TYR A 111 19.27 1.80 15.46
N GLU A 112 20.27 1.63 16.34
CA GLU A 112 20.86 0.34 16.69
C GLU A 112 19.84 -0.66 17.24
N THR A 113 18.92 -0.20 18.09
CA THR A 113 17.84 -1.04 18.63
C THR A 113 16.90 -1.53 17.52
N VAL A 114 16.62 -0.70 16.53
CA VAL A 114 15.77 -1.07 15.38
C VAL A 114 16.53 -2.03 14.46
N GLU A 115 17.80 -1.77 14.16
CA GLU A 115 18.67 -2.64 13.34
C GLU A 115 18.77 -4.05 13.93
N CYS A 116 18.98 -4.17 15.24
CA CYS A 116 19.04 -5.47 15.93
C CYS A 116 17.77 -6.31 15.78
N LYS A 117 16.61 -5.67 15.57
CA LYS A 117 15.31 -6.34 15.41
C LYS A 117 14.79 -6.34 13.98
N LEU A 118 15.51 -5.73 13.04
CA LEU A 118 15.06 -5.49 11.67
C LEU A 118 14.66 -6.77 10.95
N SER A 119 15.45 -7.84 11.08
CA SER A 119 15.16 -9.13 10.42
C SER A 119 13.84 -9.74 10.90
N ASP A 120 13.58 -9.68 12.21
CA ASP A 120 12.36 -10.24 12.80
C ASP A 120 11.13 -9.40 12.49
N ILE A 121 11.26 -8.06 12.55
CA ILE A 121 10.20 -7.13 12.14
C ILE A 121 9.85 -7.35 10.67
N THR A 122 10.86 -7.43 9.81
CA THR A 122 10.68 -7.63 8.36
C THR A 122 9.99 -8.96 8.07
N ARG A 123 10.48 -10.06 8.66
CA ARG A 123 9.88 -11.39 8.53
C ARG A 123 8.43 -11.39 9.02
N GLY A 124 8.18 -10.75 10.16
CA GLY A 124 6.85 -10.64 10.75
C GLY A 124 5.87 -9.85 9.86
N CYS A 125 6.30 -8.73 9.30
CA CYS A 125 5.50 -7.93 8.40
C CYS A 125 5.20 -8.67 7.09
N GLN A 126 6.20 -9.36 6.51
CA GLN A 126 6.00 -10.17 5.32
C GLN A 126 4.99 -11.29 5.52
N PHE A 127 5.02 -11.95 6.67
CA PHE A 127 4.00 -12.94 7.03
C PHE A 127 2.61 -12.32 7.02
N SER A 128 2.44 -11.19 7.72
CA SER A 128 1.16 -10.45 7.78
C SER A 128 0.65 -9.99 6.41
N ILE A 129 1.54 -9.52 5.53
CA ILE A 129 1.16 -9.09 4.18
C ILE A 129 0.63 -10.28 3.35
N ARG A 130 1.26 -11.45 3.50
CA ARG A 130 0.84 -12.65 2.73
C ARG A 130 -0.48 -13.21 3.23
N SER A 131 -0.65 -13.37 4.54
CA SER A 131 -1.70 -14.20 5.16
C SER A 131 -2.67 -13.46 6.10
N GLY A 132 -2.39 -12.21 6.47
CA GLY A 132 -3.17 -11.46 7.45
C GLY A 132 -4.54 -11.01 6.94
N SER A 133 -5.34 -10.40 7.81
CA SER A 133 -6.55 -9.67 7.39
C SER A 133 -6.18 -8.36 6.67
N PRO A 134 -7.10 -7.71 5.92
CA PRO A 134 -6.78 -6.45 5.25
C PRO A 134 -6.26 -5.34 6.19
N SER A 135 -6.75 -5.27 7.42
CA SER A 135 -6.30 -4.30 8.42
C SER A 135 -4.88 -4.62 8.93
N GLU A 136 -4.59 -5.90 9.17
CA GLU A 136 -3.26 -6.40 9.54
C GLU A 136 -2.25 -6.19 8.40
N GLN A 137 -2.62 -6.51 7.16
CA GLN A 137 -1.79 -6.27 5.98
C GLN A 137 -1.44 -4.79 5.82
N TYR A 138 -2.44 -3.91 5.98
CA TYR A 138 -2.23 -2.47 5.94
C TYR A 138 -1.25 -2.01 7.02
N ALA A 139 -1.42 -2.47 8.27
CA ALA A 139 -0.53 -2.13 9.36
C ALA A 139 0.92 -2.62 9.10
N ALA A 140 1.08 -3.83 8.57
CA ALA A 140 2.39 -4.36 8.19
C ALA A 140 3.06 -3.55 7.09
N CYS A 141 2.31 -3.12 6.06
CA CYS A 141 2.85 -2.23 5.03
C CYS A 141 3.29 -0.88 5.61
N ARG A 142 2.52 -0.30 6.55
CA ARG A 142 2.89 0.96 7.22
C ARG A 142 4.15 0.82 8.06
N VAL A 143 4.33 -0.31 8.75
CA VAL A 143 5.58 -0.61 9.47
C VAL A 143 6.76 -0.67 8.49
N LEU A 144 6.63 -1.41 7.39
CA LEU A 144 7.70 -1.50 6.39
C LEU A 144 8.02 -0.15 5.72
N GLU A 145 7.01 0.69 5.47
CA GLU A 145 7.22 2.06 4.96
C GLU A 145 8.06 2.88 5.95
N THR A 146 7.75 2.84 7.25
CA THR A 146 8.53 3.55 8.26
C THR A 146 9.94 2.97 8.40
N VAL A 147 10.09 1.65 8.39
CA VAL A 147 11.40 1.00 8.44
C VAL A 147 12.25 1.37 7.23
N ALA A 148 11.66 1.45 6.03
CA ALA A 148 12.35 1.92 4.84
C ALA A 148 12.89 3.34 5.02
N VAL A 149 12.12 4.22 5.67
CA VAL A 149 12.59 5.60 5.94
C VAL A 149 13.75 5.64 6.92
N LEU A 150 13.76 4.75 7.91
CA LEU A 150 14.77 4.76 8.97
C LEU A 150 16.07 4.04 8.57
N LEU A 151 15.95 2.90 7.88
CA LEU A 151 17.03 1.92 7.72
C LEU A 151 17.04 1.25 6.33
N ALA A 152 16.46 1.85 5.29
CA ALA A 152 16.49 1.21 3.97
C ALA A 152 17.93 1.01 3.49
N ASP A 153 18.28 -0.25 3.29
CA ASP A 153 19.47 -0.71 2.60
C ASP A 153 19.09 -1.77 1.56
N GLU A 154 20.08 -2.21 0.77
CA GLU A 154 19.87 -3.25 -0.25
C GLU A 154 19.36 -4.58 0.36
N SER A 155 19.75 -4.90 1.59
CA SER A 155 19.33 -6.13 2.28
C SER A 155 17.84 -6.10 2.62
N PHE A 156 17.37 -5.01 3.22
CA PHE A 156 15.97 -4.75 3.52
C PHE A 156 15.14 -4.75 2.24
N PHE A 157 15.62 -4.07 1.20
CA PHE A 157 14.97 -4.03 -0.10
C PHE A 157 14.83 -5.43 -0.71
N GLY A 158 15.94 -6.18 -0.81
CA GLY A 158 15.96 -7.53 -1.37
C GLY A 158 15.02 -8.50 -0.65
N GLN A 159 14.85 -8.35 0.67
CA GLN A 159 13.90 -9.15 1.44
C GLN A 159 12.45 -8.78 1.14
N THR A 160 12.12 -7.48 1.07
CA THR A 160 10.74 -7.00 1.07
C THR A 160 10.13 -6.77 -0.31
N TYR A 161 10.95 -6.45 -1.31
CA TYR A 161 10.53 -5.94 -2.61
C TYR A 161 9.48 -6.83 -3.28
N GLN A 162 9.75 -8.13 -3.45
CA GLN A 162 8.83 -9.03 -4.15
C GLN A 162 7.47 -9.19 -3.44
N THR A 163 7.47 -9.18 -2.10
CA THR A 163 6.24 -9.28 -1.33
C THR A 163 5.38 -8.02 -1.53
N LEU A 164 5.99 -6.84 -1.44
CA LEU A 164 5.29 -5.56 -1.64
C LEU A 164 4.84 -5.36 -3.10
N LEU A 165 5.70 -5.72 -4.06
CA LEU A 165 5.42 -5.60 -5.49
C LEU A 165 4.23 -6.48 -5.89
N SER A 166 4.21 -7.73 -5.44
CA SER A 166 3.07 -8.63 -5.69
C SER A 166 1.77 -8.11 -5.06
N THR A 167 1.86 -7.51 -3.87
CA THR A 167 0.72 -6.92 -3.16
C THR A 167 0.14 -5.75 -3.93
N THR A 168 1.00 -4.88 -4.46
CA THR A 168 0.63 -3.71 -5.26
C THR A 168 -0.01 -4.09 -6.60
N ARG A 169 0.55 -5.09 -7.28
CA ARG A 169 0.07 -5.63 -8.57
C ARG A 169 -1.24 -6.43 -8.45
N SER A 170 -1.59 -6.89 -7.26
CA SER A 170 -2.79 -7.68 -7.04
C SER A 170 -4.06 -6.82 -7.13
N THR A 171 -5.04 -7.25 -7.92
CA THR A 171 -6.32 -6.52 -8.04
C THR A 171 -7.31 -6.88 -6.94
N HIS A 172 -7.22 -8.07 -6.35
CA HIS A 172 -8.12 -8.55 -5.29
C HIS A 172 -7.75 -8.06 -3.88
N ARG A 173 -6.57 -7.44 -3.70
CA ARG A 173 -6.16 -6.88 -2.39
C ARG A 173 -6.93 -5.59 -2.13
N ALA A 174 -7.22 -5.33 -0.85
CA ALA A 174 -7.89 -4.10 -0.45
C ALA A 174 -7.08 -2.86 -0.89
N ILE A 175 -7.77 -1.85 -1.43
CA ILE A 175 -7.13 -0.64 -1.98
C ILE A 175 -6.17 0.03 -0.98
N PRO A 176 -6.50 0.21 0.31
CA PRO A 176 -5.57 0.80 1.28
C PRO A 176 -4.27 0.00 1.44
N VAL A 177 -4.33 -1.34 1.37
CA VAL A 177 -3.15 -2.21 1.45
C VAL A 177 -2.25 -2.01 0.25
N ARG A 178 -2.83 -1.92 -0.95
CA ARG A 178 -2.09 -1.66 -2.20
C ARG A 178 -1.42 -0.29 -2.19
N ILE A 179 -2.11 0.74 -1.69
CA ILE A 179 -1.55 2.08 -1.52
C ILE A 179 -0.37 2.05 -0.55
N ALA A 180 -0.54 1.45 0.62
CA ALA A 180 0.53 1.37 1.62
C ALA A 180 1.74 0.56 1.11
N ALA A 181 1.49 -0.54 0.39
CA ALA A 181 2.55 -1.33 -0.22
C ALA A 181 3.33 -0.53 -1.28
N LEU A 182 2.63 0.21 -2.15
CA LEU A 182 3.25 1.05 -3.16
C LEU A 182 4.11 2.17 -2.55
N ARG A 183 3.63 2.80 -1.47
CA ARG A 183 4.40 3.81 -0.72
C ARG A 183 5.64 3.22 -0.08
N ALA A 184 5.52 2.03 0.53
CA ALA A 184 6.66 1.33 1.12
C ALA A 184 7.74 1.01 0.07
N ILE A 185 7.37 0.54 -1.12
CA ILE A 185 8.30 0.33 -2.24
C ILE A 185 8.96 1.65 -2.64
N GLY A 186 8.15 2.69 -2.84
CA GLY A 186 8.64 4.01 -3.24
C GLY A 186 9.68 4.58 -2.27
N MET A 187 9.43 4.49 -0.97
CA MET A 187 10.38 4.96 0.04
C MET A 187 11.65 4.10 0.10
N ALA A 188 11.51 2.77 -0.01
CA ALA A 188 12.67 1.87 0.00
C ALA A 188 13.61 2.14 -1.18
N ILE A 189 13.05 2.38 -2.37
CA ILE A 189 13.84 2.72 -3.55
C ILE A 189 14.45 4.11 -3.44
N PHE A 190 13.63 5.10 -3.06
CA PHE A 190 14.07 6.49 -2.95
C PHE A 190 15.27 6.68 -2.00
N ILE A 191 15.36 5.86 -0.95
CA ILE A 191 16.39 6.01 0.10
C ILE A 191 17.56 5.06 -0.08
N GLY A 192 17.30 3.79 -0.43
CA GLY A 192 18.27 2.71 -0.25
C GLY A 192 18.62 1.92 -1.50
N VAL A 193 18.18 2.33 -2.70
CA VAL A 193 18.44 1.59 -3.95
C VAL A 193 19.01 2.52 -5.02
N ASP A 194 20.19 2.18 -5.51
CA ASP A 194 20.88 2.84 -6.63
C ASP A 194 20.91 1.91 -7.85
N ASP A 195 19.71 1.49 -8.30
CA ASP A 195 19.53 0.64 -9.49
C ASP A 195 18.44 1.24 -10.38
N ASP A 196 18.89 1.88 -11.46
CA ASP A 196 18.01 2.52 -12.45
C ASP A 196 16.97 1.54 -13.01
N PHE A 197 17.32 0.27 -13.24
CA PHE A 197 16.36 -0.68 -13.80
C PHE A 197 15.19 -0.93 -12.84
N ILE A 198 15.49 -1.03 -11.54
CA ILE A 198 14.47 -1.19 -10.50
C ILE A 198 13.61 0.08 -10.38
N VAL A 199 14.23 1.26 -10.40
CA VAL A 199 13.51 2.54 -10.41
C VAL A 199 12.55 2.59 -11.61
N GLN A 200 13.03 2.24 -12.80
CA GLN A 200 12.21 2.20 -14.03
C GLN A 200 11.05 1.20 -13.93
N GLU A 201 11.27 -0.01 -13.40
CA GLU A 201 10.20 -1.01 -13.22
C GLU A 201 9.05 -0.47 -12.36
N VAL A 202 9.40 0.28 -11.29
CA VAL A 202 8.41 0.85 -10.38
C VAL A 202 7.74 2.10 -10.97
N LEU A 203 8.45 2.92 -11.74
CA LEU A 203 7.85 4.03 -12.50
C LEU A 203 6.81 3.50 -13.51
N ASP A 204 7.13 2.45 -14.26
CA ASP A 204 6.19 1.81 -15.19
C ASP A 204 4.95 1.28 -14.47
N LEU A 205 5.14 0.68 -13.30
CA LEU A 205 4.02 0.24 -12.47
C LEU A 205 3.16 1.42 -12.03
N CYS A 206 3.76 2.53 -11.61
CA CYS A 206 3.01 3.72 -11.19
C CYS A 206 2.22 4.32 -12.35
N GLU A 207 2.81 4.42 -13.55
CA GLU A 207 2.10 4.88 -14.75
C GLU A 207 0.93 3.97 -15.11
N ALA A 208 1.14 2.65 -15.07
CA ALA A 208 0.08 1.68 -15.31
C ALA A 208 -1.06 1.80 -14.28
N LEU A 209 -0.74 2.07 -13.01
CA LEU A 209 -1.72 2.28 -11.95
C LEU A 209 -2.37 3.67 -11.99
N ALA A 210 -1.75 4.68 -12.60
CA ALA A 210 -2.33 6.03 -12.73
C ALA A 210 -3.45 6.10 -13.79
N ARG A 211 -3.49 5.14 -14.73
CA ARG A 211 -4.52 5.02 -15.76
C ARG A 211 -5.90 4.69 -15.15
N SER A 212 -6.96 4.88 -15.94
CA SER A 212 -8.34 4.56 -15.53
C SER A 212 -8.56 3.07 -15.27
N GLU A 213 -7.80 2.21 -15.93
CA GLU A 213 -7.91 0.75 -15.85
C GLU A 213 -6.52 0.11 -15.71
N TYR A 214 -6.45 -0.94 -14.89
CA TYR A 214 -5.27 -1.76 -14.70
C TYR A 214 -5.69 -3.24 -14.68
N ARG A 215 -5.13 -4.04 -15.60
CA ARG A 215 -5.46 -5.48 -15.75
C ARG A 215 -6.97 -5.75 -15.93
N GLY A 216 -7.66 -4.87 -16.66
CA GLY A 216 -9.08 -5.00 -16.97
C GLY A 216 -10.02 -4.56 -15.84
N GLU A 217 -9.49 -3.99 -14.75
CA GLU A 217 -10.28 -3.46 -13.64
C GLU A 217 -10.11 -1.95 -13.51
N LYS A 218 -11.20 -1.25 -13.17
CA LYS A 218 -11.18 0.19 -12.91
C LYS A 218 -10.30 0.50 -11.69
N VAL A 219 -9.36 1.43 -11.85
CA VAL A 219 -8.47 1.80 -10.75
C VAL A 219 -9.11 2.84 -9.85
N ALA A 220 -9.16 2.56 -8.54
CA ALA A 220 -9.62 3.51 -7.54
C ALA A 220 -8.81 4.82 -7.59
N SER A 221 -9.50 5.96 -7.47
CA SER A 221 -8.86 7.29 -7.51
C SER A 221 -7.73 7.45 -6.49
N GLY A 222 -7.92 6.94 -5.27
CA GLY A 222 -6.88 6.97 -4.23
C GLY A 222 -5.61 6.22 -4.60
N LEU A 223 -5.73 5.08 -5.31
CA LEU A 223 -4.56 4.34 -5.79
C LEU A 223 -3.86 5.05 -6.95
N ARG A 224 -4.64 5.67 -7.85
CA ARG A 224 -4.09 6.52 -8.93
C ARG A 224 -3.29 7.70 -8.36
N ALA A 225 -3.86 8.38 -7.37
CA ALA A 225 -3.18 9.50 -6.70
C ALA A 225 -1.89 9.04 -6.01
N ALA A 226 -1.93 7.95 -5.25
CA ALA A 226 -0.74 7.40 -4.60
C ALA A 226 0.34 6.98 -5.61
N ALA A 227 -0.05 6.40 -6.75
CA ALA A 227 0.86 6.04 -7.82
C ALA A 227 1.54 7.26 -8.43
N LEU A 228 0.80 8.34 -8.70
CA LEU A 228 1.38 9.60 -9.18
C LEU A 228 2.32 10.23 -8.15
N THR A 229 1.99 10.16 -6.86
CA THR A 229 2.88 10.65 -5.79
C THR A 229 4.18 9.87 -5.75
N VAL A 230 4.13 8.53 -5.75
CA VAL A 230 5.34 7.69 -5.75
C VAL A 230 6.14 7.91 -7.02
N TRP A 231 5.48 7.98 -8.18
CA TRP A 231 6.12 8.30 -9.45
C TRP A 231 6.88 9.64 -9.37
N SER A 232 6.24 10.69 -8.84
CA SER A 232 6.87 12.01 -8.77
C SER A 232 8.09 12.04 -7.87
N VAL A 233 8.10 11.27 -6.78
CA VAL A 233 9.26 11.18 -5.87
C VAL A 233 10.39 10.40 -6.52
N LEU A 234 10.10 9.28 -7.18
CA LEU A 234 11.13 8.49 -7.87
C LEU A 234 11.67 9.20 -9.12
N ALA A 235 10.85 10.01 -9.79
CA ALA A 235 11.31 10.80 -10.94
C ALA A 235 12.41 11.80 -10.55
N THR A 236 12.47 12.25 -9.29
CA THR A 236 13.55 13.16 -8.85
C THR A 236 14.90 12.47 -8.68
N THR A 237 14.95 11.14 -8.68
CA THR A 237 16.21 10.39 -8.59
C THR A 237 16.80 10.06 -9.96
N LEU A 238 16.05 10.31 -11.05
CA LEU A 238 16.53 10.07 -12.41
C LEU A 238 17.45 11.19 -12.89
N HIS A 239 18.47 10.83 -13.66
CA HIS A 239 19.37 11.79 -14.28
C HIS A 239 18.65 12.67 -15.31
N GLU A 240 18.96 13.98 -15.35
CA GLU A 240 18.28 14.97 -16.20
C GLU A 240 18.28 14.59 -17.70
N PHE A 241 19.39 14.06 -18.21
CA PHE A 241 19.49 13.61 -19.61
C PHE A 241 18.50 12.49 -19.98
N TYR A 242 18.23 11.59 -19.04
CA TYR A 242 17.27 10.51 -19.21
C TYR A 242 15.84 11.05 -19.30
N ILE A 243 15.52 12.05 -18.46
CA ILE A 243 14.23 12.72 -18.46
C ILE A 243 14.02 13.51 -19.76
N SER A 244 15.06 14.21 -20.23
CA SER A 244 14.97 15.05 -21.42
C SER A 244 14.96 14.27 -22.74
N GLY A 245 15.15 12.95 -22.70
CA GLY A 245 15.20 12.12 -23.92
C GLY A 245 16.41 12.41 -24.81
N ALA A 246 17.45 13.03 -24.27
CA ALA A 246 18.58 13.58 -25.02
C ALA A 246 19.83 12.69 -24.99
N ASP A 247 19.76 11.50 -24.37
CA ASP A 247 20.87 10.55 -24.38
C ASP A 247 21.03 9.88 -25.75
N ASP A 248 22.21 10.05 -26.37
CA ASP A 248 22.59 9.51 -27.68
C ASP A 248 22.56 7.96 -27.76
N VAL A 249 22.38 7.27 -26.64
CA VAL A 249 22.47 5.80 -26.52
C VAL A 249 21.12 5.14 -26.21
N SER A 250 20.16 5.88 -25.67
CA SER A 250 18.81 5.39 -25.42
C SER A 250 17.83 6.54 -25.56
N THR A 251 16.82 6.38 -26.42
CA THR A 251 15.60 7.20 -26.42
C THR A 251 15.07 7.27 -24.99
N GLY A 252 15.40 8.34 -24.25
CA GLY A 252 14.86 8.59 -22.92
C GLY A 252 13.36 8.83 -22.99
N ARG A 253 12.70 8.89 -21.84
CA ARG A 253 11.23 8.79 -21.78
C ARG A 253 10.49 9.94 -22.49
N GLY A 254 11.11 11.11 -22.63
CA GLY A 254 10.53 12.28 -23.30
C GLY A 254 9.17 12.66 -22.68
N LEU A 255 9.19 13.52 -21.65
CA LEU A 255 7.95 14.06 -21.06
C LEU A 255 7.04 14.72 -22.10
#